data_AF-A0A4Q3XY32-F1
#
_entry.id   AF-A0A4Q3XY32-F1
#
_cell.length_a   1.000
_cell.length_b   1.000
_cell.length_c   1.000
_cell.angle_alpha   90.00
_cell.angle_beta   90.00
_cell.angle_gamma   90.00
#
_symmetry.space_group_name_H-M   'P 1'
#
loop_
_entity.id
_entity.type
_entity.pdbx_description
1 polymer ?
#
loop_
_entity_poly.entity_id
_entity_poly.type
_entity_poly.pdbx_seq_one_letter_code
_entity_poly.pdbx_strand_id
1 'polypeptide(L)' 'DGTGDSEAGVPNLTDSFWLYGGDLATIVTSIHGGRQGHMPTWDERLTGTDIKVLALYVHSLGLATP' A
#
# COMPACT_ATOMS: atom_id res chain seq x y z
N ASP A 1 -10.80 15.95 5.12
CA ASP A 1 -10.61 16.26 3.68
C ASP A 1 -10.43 14.98 2.85
N GLY A 2 -10.12 13.83 3.46
CA GLY A 2 -10.02 12.55 2.76
C GLY A 2 -8.62 12.25 2.25
N THR A 3 -7.62 13.05 2.64
CA THR A 3 -6.24 12.94 2.16
C THR A 3 -5.44 11.80 2.80
N GLY A 4 -5.97 11.16 3.84
CA GLY A 4 -5.34 10.01 4.51
C GLY A 4 -4.30 10.41 5.55
N ASP A 5 -3.56 9.41 6.06
CA ASP A 5 -2.46 9.55 7.02
C ASP A 5 -1.45 8.43 6.78
N SER A 6 -0.28 8.78 6.27
CA SER A 6 0.78 7.82 5.93
C SER A 6 1.44 7.20 7.16
N GLU A 7 1.51 7.88 8.29
CA GLU A 7 2.12 7.34 9.51
C GLU A 7 1.26 6.25 10.13
N ALA A 8 -0.07 6.42 10.05
CA ALA A 8 -1.04 5.43 10.49
C ALA A 8 -1.39 4.37 9.41
N GLY A 9 -0.87 4.52 8.18
CA GLY A 9 -1.17 3.64 7.05
C GLY A 9 -2.59 3.80 6.48
N VAL A 10 -3.23 4.96 6.72
CA VAL A 10 -4.57 5.29 6.20
C VAL A 10 -4.43 5.83 4.77
N PRO A 11 -5.10 5.23 3.78
CA PRO A 11 -4.96 5.65 2.38
C PRO A 11 -5.61 7.00 2.09
N ASN A 12 -5.11 7.69 1.07
CA ASN A 12 -5.76 8.87 0.49
C ASN A 12 -6.96 8.42 -0.36
N LEU A 13 -8.15 8.94 -0.10
CA LEU A 13 -9.37 8.61 -0.85
C LEU A 13 -9.68 9.63 -1.97
N THR A 14 -8.86 10.67 -2.11
CA THR A 14 -9.00 11.74 -3.11
C THR A 14 -8.15 11.52 -4.36
N ASP A 15 -7.25 10.53 -4.35
CA ASP A 15 -6.40 10.19 -5.49
C ASP A 15 -7.02 9.11 -6.40
N SER A 16 -6.29 8.76 -7.46
CA SER A 16 -6.70 7.73 -8.43
C SER A 16 -6.21 6.32 -8.11
N PHE A 17 -5.50 6.10 -7.01
CA PHE A 17 -4.81 4.85 -6.71
C PHE A 17 -5.58 4.01 -5.67
N TRP A 18 -6.17 2.90 -6.13
CA TRP A 18 -7.00 2.03 -5.30
C TRP A 18 -6.41 0.63 -5.18
N LEU A 19 -6.01 0.22 -3.97
CA LEU A 19 -5.49 -1.13 -3.71
C LEU A 19 -6.57 -2.21 -3.85
N TYR A 20 -7.78 -1.93 -3.33
CA TYR A 20 -8.87 -2.89 -3.31
C TYR A 20 -9.88 -2.69 -4.44
N GLY A 21 -9.79 -1.58 -5.19
CA GLY A 21 -10.75 -1.14 -6.21
C GLY A 21 -11.56 0.08 -5.78
N GLY A 22 -11.82 0.99 -6.72
CA GLY A 22 -12.53 2.26 -6.49
C GLY A 22 -13.97 2.29 -7.01
N ASP A 23 -14.52 1.15 -7.47
CA ASP A 23 -15.93 1.08 -7.86
C ASP A 23 -16.85 1.06 -6.64
N LEU A 24 -18.11 1.46 -6.85
CA LEU A 24 -19.09 1.62 -5.77
C LEU A 24 -19.30 0.33 -4.96
N ALA A 25 -19.37 -0.83 -5.62
CA ALA A 25 -19.63 -2.10 -4.93
C ALA A 25 -18.45 -2.48 -4.02
N THR A 26 -17.22 -2.24 -4.49
CA THR A 26 -16.00 -2.47 -3.71
C THR A 26 -15.86 -1.51 -2.54
N ILE A 27 -16.22 -0.24 -2.72
CA ILE A 27 -16.21 0.76 -1.65
C ILE A 27 -17.20 0.36 -0.55
N VAL A 28 -18.44 0.03 -0.93
CA VAL A 28 -19.48 -0.45 -0.01
C VAL A 28 -18.98 -1.67 0.77
N THR A 29 -18.38 -2.64 0.08
CA THR A 29 -17.81 -3.83 0.72
C THR A 29 -16.70 -3.46 1.72
N SER A 30 -15.84 -2.51 1.37
CA SER A 30 -14.72 -2.09 2.23
C SER A 30 -15.18 -1.32 3.46
N ILE A 31 -16.25 -0.52 3.35
CA ILE A 31 -16.83 0.22 4.48
C ILE A 31 -17.57 -0.73 5.43
N HIS A 32 -18.37 -1.66 4.90
CA HIS A 32 -19.15 -2.59 5.73
C HIS A 32 -18.32 -3.72 6.33
N GLY A 33 -17.41 -4.30 5.55
CA GLY A 33 -16.58 -5.44 5.96
C GLY A 33 -15.24 -5.06 6.57
N GLY A 34 -14.84 -3.79 6.46
CA GLY A 34 -13.49 -3.34 6.80
C GLY A 34 -12.41 -3.94 5.89
N ARG A 35 -11.15 -3.57 6.14
CA ARG A 35 -9.96 -4.14 5.51
C ARG A 35 -8.86 -4.31 6.56
N GLN A 36 -8.13 -5.42 6.48
CA GLN A 36 -7.03 -5.77 7.38
C GLN A 36 -5.83 -6.22 6.54
N GLY A 37 -5.25 -5.27 5.80
CA GLY A 37 -4.06 -5.54 4.99
C GLY A 37 -2.88 -5.87 5.90
N HIS A 38 -2.17 -6.96 5.61
CA HIS A 38 -1.01 -7.38 6.37
C HIS A 38 0.22 -7.45 5.46
N MET A 39 1.19 -6.57 5.71
CA MET A 39 2.53 -6.70 5.14
C MET A 39 3.37 -7.55 6.11
N PRO A 40 3.78 -8.76 5.73
CA PRO A 40 4.61 -9.60 6.60
C PRO A 40 6.01 -9.01 6.74
N THR A 41 6.67 -9.35 7.84
CA THR A 41 8.11 -9.12 7.96
C THR A 41 8.89 -10.05 7.03
N TRP A 42 10.05 -9.60 6.57
CA TRP A 42 10.90 -10.31 5.62
C TRP A 42 12.25 -10.75 6.20
N ASP A 43 12.57 -10.34 7.43
CA ASP A 43 13.85 -10.60 8.12
C ASP A 43 14.13 -12.07 8.40
N GLU A 44 13.09 -12.91 8.53
CA GLU A 44 13.23 -14.36 8.67
C GLU A 44 13.51 -15.08 7.33
N ARG A 45 13.30 -14.40 6.19
CA ARG A 45 13.35 -15.01 4.86
C ARG A 45 14.48 -14.47 3.99
N LEU A 46 14.93 -13.24 4.25
CA LEU A 46 15.88 -12.50 3.44
C LEU A 46 17.00 -11.92 4.30
N THR A 47 18.20 -11.82 3.73
CA THR A 47 19.29 -11.15 4.44
C THR A 47 19.05 -9.64 4.49
N GLY A 48 19.68 -8.95 5.44
CA GLY A 48 19.59 -7.49 5.53
C GLY A 48 20.11 -6.77 4.27
N THR A 49 21.02 -7.40 3.51
CA THR A 49 21.47 -6.88 2.22
C THR A 49 20.39 -7.02 1.15
N ASP A 50 19.74 -8.18 1.06
CA ASP A 50 18.66 -8.44 0.10
C ASP A 50 17.49 -7.49 0.32
N ILE A 51 17.09 -7.26 1.58
CA ILE A 51 16.02 -6.32 1.93
C ILE A 51 16.34 -4.90 1.45
N LYS A 52 17.59 -4.44 1.61
CA LYS A 52 18.02 -3.12 1.14
C LYS A 52 18.00 -3.03 -0.39
N VAL A 53 18.47 -4.07 -1.08
CA VAL A 53 18.45 -4.12 -2.56
C VAL A 53 17.01 -4.09 -3.07
N LEU A 54 16.10 -4.87 -2.46
CA LEU A 54 14.68 -4.85 -2.81
C LEU A 54 14.03 -3.50 -2.53
N ALA A 55 14.36 -2.85 -1.41
CA ALA A 55 13.87 -1.51 -1.10
C ALA A 55 14.28 -0.49 -2.17
N LEU A 56 15.55 -0.53 -2.61
CA LEU A 56 16.04 0.31 -3.72
C LEU A 56 15.31 0.00 -5.03
N TYR A 57 15.07 -1.28 -5.33
CA TYR A 57 14.34 -1.68 -6.52
C TYR A 57 12.90 -1.16 -6.52
N VAL A 58 12.15 -1.37 -5.44
CA VAL A 58 10.76 -0.88 -5.30
C VAL A 58 10.72 0.65 -5.40
N HIS A 59 11.67 1.35 -4.78
CA HIS A 59 11.78 2.81 -4.91
C HIS A 59 12.01 3.24 -6.37
N SER A 60 12.85 2.52 -7.11
CA SER A 60 13.10 2.81 -8.52
C SER A 60 11.87 2.62 -9.44
N LEU A 61 10.98 1.68 -9.10
CA LEU A 61 9.74 1.47 -9.86
C LEU A 61 8.83 2.70 -9.78
N GLY A 62 8.74 3.33 -8.61
CA GLY A 62 7.95 4.56 -8.42
C GLY A 62 8.49 5.76 -9.20
N LEU A 63 9.77 5.76 -9.58
CA LEU A 63 10.36 6.81 -10.42
C LEU A 63 10.13 6.56 -11.92
N ALA A 64 9.85 5.32 -12.33
CA ALA A 64 9.71 4.93 -13.73
C ALA A 64 8.28 5.18 -14.29
N THR A 65 7.28 5.26 -13.41
CA THR A 65 5.89 5.57 -13.78
C THR A 65 5.40 6.80 -12.98
N PRO A 66 5.51 8.02 -13.53
CA PRO A 66 4.95 9.22 -12.93
C PRO A 66 3.41 9.21 -12.94
#